data_AF-A0A392T7M1-F1
#
_entry.id   AF-A0A392T7M1-F1
#
_cell.length_a   1.000
_cell.length_b   1.000
_cell.length_c   1.000
_cell.angle_alpha   90.00
_cell.angle_beta   90.00
_cell.angle_gamma   90.00
#
_symmetry.space_group_name_H-M   'P 1'
#
loop_
_entity.id
_entity.type
_entity.pdbx_description
1 polymer ?
#
loop_
_entity_poly.entity_id
_entity_poly.type
_entity_poly.pdbx_seq_one_letter_code
_entity_poly.pdbx_strand_id
1 'polypeptide(L)' 'MELEDKFLEIFSTHNQFQKRKAGIMNFKQRDTETIGEAYERFNLLKRKCPNHSMNVMELIQIFTGGMRIQHMMHLDA' A
#
# COMPACT_ATOMS: atom_id res chain seq x y z
N MET A 1 -14.99 -10.57 -30.85
CA MET A 1 -15.33 -10.71 -29.42
C MET A 1 -14.12 -11.10 -28.57
N GLU A 2 -13.41 -12.21 -28.82
CA GLU A 2 -12.28 -12.63 -27.95
C GLU A 2 -11.16 -11.59 -27.71
N LEU A 3 -10.82 -10.76 -28.69
CA LEU A 3 -9.79 -9.71 -28.53
C LEU A 3 -10.25 -8.56 -27.63
N GLU A 4 -11.53 -8.18 -27.72
CA GLU A 4 -12.11 -7.12 -26.88
C GLU A 4 -12.24 -7.59 -25.44
N ASP A 5 -12.67 -8.84 -25.23
CA ASP A 5 -12.79 -9.45 -23.91
C ASP A 5 -11.41 -9.58 -23.23
N LYS A 6 -10.41 -10.07 -23.97
CA LYS A 6 -9.03 -10.18 -23.47
C LYS A 6 -8.40 -8.82 -23.19
N PHE A 7 -8.68 -7.81 -24.02
CA PHE A 7 -8.21 -6.45 -23.79
C PHE A 7 -8.85 -5.86 -22.52
N LEU A 8 -10.16 -6.04 -22.34
CA LEU A 8 -10.88 -5.58 -21.15
C LEU A 8 -10.37 -6.27 -19.88
N GLU A 9 -10.09 -7.57 -19.95
CA GLU A 9 -9.50 -8.34 -18.84
C GLU A 9 -8.09 -7.83 -18.48
N ILE A 10 -7.22 -7.64 -19.47
CA ILE A 10 -5.86 -7.12 -19.25
C ILE A 10 -5.89 -5.69 -18.72
N PHE A 11 -6.72 -4.83 -19.28
CA PHE A 11 -6.83 -3.44 -18.85
C PHE A 11 -7.43 -3.33 -17.43
N SER A 12 -8.45 -4.14 -17.14
CA SER A 12 -9.05 -4.23 -15.81
C SER A 12 -8.05 -4.74 -14.77
N THR A 13 -7.28 -5.78 -15.09
CA THR A 13 -6.24 -6.32 -14.19
C THR A 13 -5.10 -5.33 -13.99
N HIS A 14 -4.69 -4.60 -15.04
CA HIS A 14 -3.71 -3.52 -14.94
C HIS A 14 -4.21 -2.38 -14.05
N ASN A 15 -5.45 -1.91 -14.25
CA ASN A 15 -6.04 -0.86 -13.42
C ASN A 15 -6.15 -1.29 -11.95
N GLN A 16 -6.56 -2.54 -11.70
CA GLN A 16 -6.58 -3.10 -10.34
C GLN A 16 -5.19 -3.15 -9.72
N PHE A 17 -4.17 -3.55 -10.50
CA PHE A 17 -2.79 -3.53 -10.04
C PHE A 17 -2.35 -2.12 -9.65
N GLN A 18 -2.58 -1.12 -10.51
CA GLN A 18 -2.22 0.26 -10.23
C GLN A 18 -2.93 0.80 -8.99
N LYS A 19 -4.21 0.50 -8.81
CA LYS A 19 -4.97 0.87 -7.60
C LYS A 19 -4.37 0.26 -6.34
N ARG A 20 -4.00 -1.01 -6.38
CA ARG A 20 -3.39 -1.70 -5.23
C ARG A 20 -2.00 -1.14 -4.92
N LYS A 21 -1.18 -0.88 -5.95
CA LYS A 21 0.13 -0.25 -5.79
C LYS A 21 0.01 1.17 -5.22
N ALA A 22 -0.93 1.97 -5.72
CA ALA A 22 -1.23 3.30 -5.20
C ALA A 22 -1.69 3.27 -3.74
N GLY A 23 -2.44 2.25 -3.32
CA GLY A 23 -2.82 2.05 -1.93
C GLY A 23 -1.63 1.88 -0.98
N ILE A 24 -0.56 1.22 -1.44
CA ILE A 24 0.69 1.11 -0.69
C ILE A 24 1.42 2.46 -0.70
N MET A 25 1.68 3.04 -1.88
CA MET A 25 2.47 4.28 -2.03
C MET A 25 1.86 5.49 -1.31
N ASN A 26 0.53 5.57 -1.25
CA ASN A 26 -0.20 6.68 -0.62
C ASN A 26 -0.66 6.34 0.80
N PHE A 27 -0.01 5.39 1.47
CA PHE A 27 -0.37 5.00 2.82
C PHE A 27 -0.29 6.19 3.78
N LYS A 28 -1.34 6.39 4.57
CA LYS A 28 -1.40 7.35 5.66
C LYS A 28 -2.13 6.75 6.85
N GLN A 29 -1.69 7.07 8.06
CA GLN A 29 -2.34 6.63 9.28
C GLN A 29 -3.68 7.37 9.48
N ARG A 30 -4.76 6.61 9.68
CA ARG A 30 -6.13 7.11 9.96
C ARG A 30 -6.24 7.70 11.36
N ASP A 31 -7.28 8.52 11.59
CA ASP A 31 -7.49 9.20 12.90
C ASP A 31 -7.79 8.26 14.04
N THR A 32 -8.45 7.14 13.73
CA THR A 32 -8.98 6.22 14.72
C THR A 32 -8.13 4.97 14.91
N GLU A 33 -7.00 4.84 14.19
CA GLU A 33 -6.20 3.61 14.24
C GLU A 33 -4.92 3.80 15.08
N THR A 34 -4.63 2.80 15.90
CA THR A 34 -3.36 2.63 16.61
C THR A 34 -2.23 2.35 15.62
N ILE A 35 -0.98 2.42 16.10
CA ILE A 35 0.21 2.05 15.30
C ILE A 35 0.14 0.58 14.86
N GLY A 36 -0.30 -0.32 15.75
CA GLY A 36 -0.45 -1.74 15.46
C GLY A 36 -1.45 -2.00 14.33
N GLU A 37 -2.64 -1.41 14.43
CA GLU A 37 -3.69 -1.52 13.39
C GLU A 37 -3.23 -0.92 12.05
N ALA A 38 -2.50 0.20 12.08
CA ALA A 38 -1.91 0.80 10.89
C ALA A 38 -0.90 -0.15 10.22
N TYR A 39 -0.04 -0.80 11.01
CA TYR A 39 0.94 -1.77 10.52
C TYR A 39 0.30 -3.02 9.93
N GLU A 40 -0.73 -3.57 10.58
CA GLU A 40 -1.50 -4.71 10.03
C GLU A 40 -2.17 -4.34 8.70
N ARG A 41 -2.76 -3.15 8.60
CA ARG A 41 -3.36 -2.64 7.37
C ARG A 41 -2.32 -2.47 6.27
N PHE A 42 -1.13 -1.96 6.59
CA PHE A 42 -0.03 -1.85 5.64
C PHE A 42 0.41 -3.23 5.10
N ASN A 43 0.52 -4.22 5.98
CA ASN A 43 0.83 -5.60 5.58
C ASN A 43 -0.27 -6.22 4.71
N LEU A 44 -1.54 -5.91 4.97
CA LEU A 44 -2.64 -6.35 4.12
C LEU A 44 -2.56 -5.75 2.71
N LEU A 45 -2.19 -4.47 2.59
CA LEU A 45 -1.99 -3.81 1.29
C LEU A 45 -0.86 -4.48 0.49
N LYS A 46 0.26 -4.81 1.15
CA LYS A 46 1.36 -5.58 0.55
C LYS A 46 0.90 -6.95 0.06
N ARG A 47 0.20 -7.72 0.90
CA ARG A 47 -0.33 -9.06 0.54
C ARG A 47 -1.30 -9.01 -0.64
N LYS A 48 -2.08 -7.93 -0.77
CA LYS A 48 -2.99 -7.73 -1.91
C LYS A 48 -2.26 -7.40 -3.22
N CYS A 49 -1.01 -6.94 -3.17
CA CYS A 49 -0.21 -6.54 -4.33
C CYS A 49 1.15 -7.26 -4.36
N PRO A 50 1.23 -8.60 -4.47
CA PRO A 50 2.49 -9.33 -4.40
C PRO A 50 3.53 -8.90 -5.47
N ASN A 51 3.05 -8.37 -6.60
CA ASN A 51 3.89 -7.88 -7.70
C ASN A 51 4.27 -6.40 -7.57
N HIS A 52 4.28 -5.83 -6.36
CA HIS A 52 4.49 -4.40 -6.15
C HIS A 52 5.91 -3.89 -6.48
N SER A 53 6.89 -4.79 -6.61
CA SER A 53 8.31 -4.53 -6.91
C SER A 53 9.08 -3.61 -5.94
N MET A 54 8.41 -3.00 -4.95
CA MET A 54 9.06 -2.22 -3.89
C MET A 54 9.96 -3.09 -3.02
N ASN A 55 11.16 -2.59 -2.75
CA ASN A 55 12.12 -3.19 -1.84
C ASN A 55 11.80 -2.83 -0.36
N VAL A 56 12.53 -3.46 0.56
CA VAL A 56 12.29 -3.27 2.01
C VAL A 56 12.49 -1.82 2.45
N MET A 57 13.51 -1.13 1.94
CA MET A 57 13.78 0.26 2.30
C MET A 57 12.67 1.19 1.84
N GLU A 58 12.17 1.01 0.62
CA GLU A 58 11.03 1.77 0.09
C GLU A 58 9.78 1.56 0.94
N LEU A 59 9.51 0.30 1.34
CA LEU A 59 8.37 -0.02 2.20
C LEU A 59 8.48 0.61 3.59
N ILE A 60 9.69 0.67 4.16
CA ILE A 60 9.95 1.35 5.44
C ILE A 60 9.67 2.85 5.29
N GLN A 61 10.22 3.49 4.25
CA GLN A 61 10.04 4.92 4.00
C GLN A 61 8.56 5.30 3.80
N ILE A 62 7.82 4.48 3.04
CA ILE A 62 6.38 4.68 2.84
C ILE A 62 5.63 4.53 4.16
N PHE A 63 5.93 3.49 4.93
CA PHE A 63 5.25 3.24 6.20
C PHE A 63 5.51 4.37 7.19
N THR A 64 6.79 4.68 7.46
CA THR A 64 7.17 5.74 8.40
C THR A 64 6.67 7.11 7.93
N GLY A 65 6.85 7.46 6.65
CA GLY A 65 6.35 8.72 6.09
C GLY A 65 4.82 8.87 6.13
N GLY A 66 4.09 7.76 6.18
CA GLY A 66 2.63 7.74 6.37
C GLY A 66 2.16 7.84 7.82
N MET A 67 3.06 7.72 8.81
CA MET A 67 2.72 7.80 10.23
C MET A 67 2.53 9.24 10.72
N ARG A 68 1.75 9.38 11.79
CA ARG A 68 1.56 10.69 12.45
C ARG A 68 2.78 11.08 13.27
N ILE A 69 3.09 12.38 13.30
CA ILE A 69 4.23 12.96 14.04
C ILE A 69 4.19 12.59 15.54
N GLN A 70 2.99 12.55 16.15
CA GLN A 70 2.83 12.15 17.56
C GLN A 70 3.35 10.73 17.87
N HIS A 71 3.39 9.85 16.88
CA HIS A 71 3.89 8.48 17.02
C HIS A 71 5.36 8.34 16.61
N MET A 72 5.91 9.27 15.82
CA MET A 72 7.35 9.32 15.52
C MET A 72 8.17 9.67 16.75
N MET A 73 7.65 10.52 17.64
CA MET A 73 8.31 10.89 18.89
C MET A 73 8.60 9.72 19.84
N HIS A 74 7.92 8.58 19.68
CA HIS A 74 8.16 7.36 20.46
C HIS A 74 9.13 6.38 19.79
N LEU A 75 9.53 6.61 18.55
CA LEU A 75 10.46 5.74 17.80
C LEU A 75 11.92 6.23 17.86
N ASP A 76 12.15 7.48 18.26
CA ASP A 76 13.48 8.11 18.39
C ASP A 76 14.09 7.98 19.81
N ALA A 77 13.55 7.10 20.67
CA ALA A 77 14.00 6.88 22.05
C ALA A 77 14.82 5.58 22.21
#